data_AF-A0A2D4SPE6-F1
#
_entry.id   AF-A0A2D4SPE6-F1
#
_cell.length_a   1.000
_cell.length_b   1.000
_cell.length_c   1.000
_cell.angle_alpha   90.00
_cell.angle_beta   90.00
_cell.angle_gamma   90.00
#
_symmetry.space_group_name_H-M   'P 1'
#
loop_
_entity.id
_entity.type
_entity.pdbx_description
1 polymer ?
#
loop_
_entity_poly.entity_id
_entity_poly.type
_entity_poly.pdbx_seq_one_letter_code
_entity_poly.pdbx_strand_id
1 'polypeptide(L)'
;MSKSDVCFFQSKQLKKMSKKSKAALILPQIATSNIASLLTPHAKKRMAQRAISMEGVVATMLCGTFYHARGAEIVVIGKKECRSSKFDLTPYRGIHVVISEGKIITAYTNKSVQLRYRR
;
A
#
# COMPACT_ATOMS: atom_id res chain seq x y z
N MET A 1 14.98 6.15 -4.19
CA MET A 1 14.48 6.51 -2.84
C MET A 1 15.49 6.03 -1.81
N SER A 2 16.08 6.92 -1.02
CA SER A 2 17.07 6.53 -0.01
C SER A 2 16.36 5.92 1.21
N LYS A 3 16.98 4.96 1.91
CA LYS A 3 16.41 4.30 3.12
C LYS A 3 16.02 5.31 4.21
N SER A 4 16.69 6.46 4.24
CA SER A 4 16.44 7.59 5.13
C SER A 4 15.09 8.28 4.90
N ASP A 5 14.62 8.36 3.65
CA ASP A 5 13.36 9.06 3.31
C ASP A 5 12.13 8.30 3.80
N VAL A 6 12.22 6.96 3.85
CA VAL A 6 11.15 6.06 4.29
C VAL A 6 10.89 6.21 5.80
N CYS A 7 11.95 6.36 6.59
CA CYS A 7 11.88 6.47 8.06
C CYS A 7 11.30 7.82 8.52
N PHE A 8 11.66 8.92 7.85
CA PHE A 8 11.15 10.26 8.18
C PHE A 8 9.64 10.42 7.84
N PHE A 9 9.14 9.63 6.89
CA PHE A 9 7.73 9.63 6.52
C PHE A 9 6.83 8.95 7.57
N GLN A 10 7.33 7.89 8.24
CA GLN A 10 6.60 7.18 9.29
C GLN A 10 6.19 8.09 10.46
N SER A 11 7.09 8.98 10.87
CA SER A 11 6.90 9.81 12.07
C SER A 11 5.86 10.92 11.91
N LYS A 12 5.55 11.36 10.67
CA LYS A 12 4.50 12.39 10.42
C LYS A 12 3.10 11.83 10.18
N GLN A 13 2.97 10.62 9.63
CA GLN A 13 1.64 10.03 9.36
C GLN A 13 0.95 9.48 10.62
N LEU A 14 1.71 9.04 11.63
CA LEU A 14 1.19 8.57 12.91
C LEU A 14 0.29 9.59 13.63
N LYS A 15 0.48 10.89 13.40
CA LYS A 15 -0.34 11.95 14.04
C LYS A 15 -1.72 12.16 13.38
N LYS A 16 -1.97 11.67 12.16
CA LYS A 16 -3.24 11.90 11.43
C LYS A 16 -4.25 10.76 11.48
N MET A 17 -3.88 9.58 11.99
CA MET A 17 -4.71 8.36 11.89
C MET A 17 -5.60 8.08 13.11
N SER A 18 -5.79 9.05 14.00
CA SER A 18 -6.45 8.87 15.30
C SER A 18 -7.93 8.47 15.26
N LYS A 19 -8.63 8.44 14.12
CA LYS A 19 -10.07 8.10 14.11
C LYS A 19 -10.45 7.28 12.88
N LYS A 20 -10.81 6.02 13.13
CA LYS A 20 -11.43 5.02 12.24
C LYS A 20 -10.46 4.06 11.54
N SER A 21 -10.79 2.77 11.64
CA SER A 21 -10.27 1.58 10.93
C SER A 21 -9.18 0.77 11.65
N LYS A 22 -9.35 -0.56 11.64
CA LYS A 22 -8.41 -1.59 12.13
C LYS A 22 -7.01 -1.58 11.47
N ALA A 23 -6.79 -0.68 10.50
CA ALA A 23 -5.51 -0.38 9.85
C ALA A 23 -4.37 -0.02 10.84
N ALA A 24 -4.70 0.32 12.10
CA ALA A 24 -3.73 0.57 13.16
C ALA A 24 -2.83 -0.64 13.48
N LEU A 25 -3.22 -1.87 13.14
CA LEU A 25 -2.44 -3.07 13.47
C LEU A 25 -1.37 -3.42 12.42
N ILE A 26 -1.45 -2.89 11.20
CA ILE A 26 -0.52 -3.24 10.10
C ILE A 26 0.66 -2.26 10.01
N LEU A 27 0.43 -0.97 10.26
CA LEU A 27 1.48 0.05 10.28
C LEU A 27 2.67 -0.25 11.20
N PRO A 28 2.49 -0.78 12.43
CA PRO A 28 3.63 -1.15 13.27
C PRO A 28 4.43 -2.31 12.66
N GLN A 29 3.79 -3.27 12.00
CA GLN A 29 4.49 -4.42 11.39
C GLN A 29 5.32 -4.00 10.17
N ILE A 30 4.84 -3.05 9.36
CA ILE A 30 5.61 -2.50 8.22
C ILE A 30 6.83 -1.70 8.71
N ALA A 31 6.75 -1.07 9.88
CA ALA A 31 7.86 -0.31 10.44
C ALA A 31 9.01 -1.19 10.93
N THR A 32 8.73 -2.41 11.38
CA THR A 32 9.74 -3.33 11.96
C THR A 32 10.13 -4.50 11.04
N SER A 33 9.30 -4.85 10.05
CA SER A 33 9.55 -6.00 9.16
C SER A 33 9.92 -5.59 7.73
N ASN A 34 10.85 -6.34 7.13
CA ASN A 34 11.15 -6.22 5.70
C ASN A 34 9.89 -6.56 4.90
N ILE A 35 9.33 -5.62 4.13
CA ILE A 35 8.12 -5.86 3.29
C ILE A 35 8.29 -7.07 2.37
N ALA A 36 9.53 -7.39 1.97
CA ALA A 36 9.86 -8.58 1.20
C ALA A 36 9.56 -9.92 1.90
N SER A 37 9.57 -9.98 3.24
CA SER A 37 9.22 -11.18 4.01
C SER A 37 7.70 -11.40 4.11
N LEU A 38 6.92 -10.34 3.95
CA LEU A 38 5.44 -10.41 3.92
C LEU A 38 4.90 -10.92 2.58
N LEU A 39 5.73 -10.94 1.53
CA LEU A 39 5.35 -11.40 0.20
C LEU A 39 5.28 -12.92 0.13
N THR A 40 4.09 -13.43 -0.14
CA THR A 40 3.90 -14.84 -0.49
C THR A 40 4.54 -15.17 -1.85
N PRO A 41 4.89 -16.44 -2.12
CA PRO A 41 5.35 -16.87 -3.45
C PRO A 41 4.36 -16.52 -4.56
N HIS A 42 3.06 -16.61 -4.26
CA HIS A 42 2.00 -16.20 -5.18
C HIS A 42 2.08 -14.71 -5.53
N ALA A 43 2.25 -13.84 -4.53
CA ALA A 43 2.40 -12.41 -4.75
C ALA A 43 3.63 -12.10 -5.61
N LYS A 44 4.78 -12.70 -5.31
CA LYS A 44 6.02 -12.52 -6.10
C LYS A 44 5.82 -12.89 -7.56
N LYS A 45 5.19 -14.05 -7.82
CA LYS A 45 4.86 -14.50 -9.19
C LYS A 45 3.96 -13.50 -9.91
N ARG A 46 2.91 -13.00 -9.23
CA ARG A 46 1.97 -12.02 -9.80
C ARG A 46 2.61 -10.68 -10.09
N MET A 47 3.52 -10.23 -9.22
CA MET A 47 4.28 -9.00 -9.41
C MET A 47 5.14 -9.08 -10.66
N ALA A 48 5.89 -10.17 -10.82
CA ALA A 48 6.72 -10.41 -12.00
C ALA A 48 5.88 -10.43 -13.29
N GLN A 49 4.74 -11.13 -13.29
CA GLN A 49 3.83 -11.22 -14.44
C GLN A 49 3.22 -9.87 -14.85
N ARG A 50 3.15 -8.89 -13.94
CA ARG A 50 2.49 -7.60 -14.18
C ARG A 50 3.44 -6.40 -14.15
N ALA A 51 4.75 -6.66 -14.19
CA ALA A 51 5.80 -5.65 -14.08
C ALA A 51 5.59 -4.71 -12.87
N ILE A 52 5.16 -5.26 -11.74
CA ILE A 52 4.98 -4.51 -10.48
C ILE A 52 6.30 -4.56 -9.72
N SER A 53 6.93 -3.41 -9.56
CA SER A 53 8.15 -3.29 -8.78
C SER A 53 7.86 -3.39 -7.28
N MET A 54 8.87 -3.81 -6.51
CA MET A 54 8.83 -3.74 -5.05
C MET A 54 8.57 -2.32 -4.58
N GLU A 55 9.20 -1.32 -5.20
CA GLU A 55 8.99 0.10 -4.89
C GLU A 55 7.52 0.50 -5.02
N GLY A 56 6.82 0.01 -6.04
CA GLY A 56 5.39 0.28 -6.20
C GLY A 56 4.53 -0.34 -5.09
N VAL A 57 4.88 -1.55 -4.63
CA VAL A 57 4.23 -2.17 -3.46
C VAL A 57 4.49 -1.35 -2.21
N VAL A 58 5.75 -0.97 -1.95
CA VAL A 58 6.13 -0.16 -0.79
C VAL A 58 5.42 1.20 -0.80
N ALA A 59 5.46 1.91 -1.94
CA ALA A 59 4.77 3.18 -2.10
C ALA A 59 3.27 3.04 -1.86
N THR A 60 2.65 1.94 -2.33
CA THR A 60 1.23 1.67 -2.10
C THR A 60 0.93 1.43 -0.63
N MET A 61 1.76 0.67 0.07
CA MET A 61 1.60 0.42 1.51
C MET A 61 1.74 1.69 2.36
N LEU A 62 2.58 2.64 1.93
CA LEU A 62 2.87 3.86 2.68
C LEU A 62 1.90 5.01 2.38
N CYS A 63 1.51 5.17 1.11
CA CYS A 63 0.79 6.34 0.62
C CYS A 63 -0.62 6.01 0.10
N GLY A 64 -0.95 4.72 -0.02
CA GLY A 64 -2.24 4.28 -0.54
C GLY A 64 -3.37 4.42 0.48
N THR A 65 -4.59 4.37 -0.04
CA THR A 65 -5.80 4.32 0.75
C THR A 65 -6.15 2.86 1.06
N PHE A 66 -6.44 2.58 2.32
CA PHE A 66 -6.88 1.27 2.82
C PHE A 66 -8.40 1.14 2.71
N TYR A 67 -8.87 -0.03 2.31
CA TYR A 67 -10.25 -0.45 2.46
C TYR A 67 -10.34 -1.95 2.72
N HIS A 68 -11.42 -2.38 3.36
CA HIS A 68 -11.67 -3.79 3.63
C HIS A 68 -12.73 -4.31 2.66
N ALA A 69 -12.43 -5.42 2.00
CA ALA A 69 -13.36 -6.07 1.08
C ALA A 69 -13.15 -7.59 1.13
N ARG A 70 -14.26 -8.35 1.22
CA ARG A 70 -14.26 -9.82 1.16
C ARG A 70 -13.28 -10.47 2.17
N GLY A 71 -13.19 -9.93 3.39
CA GLY A 71 -12.30 -10.44 4.44
C GLY A 71 -10.81 -10.12 4.26
N ALA A 72 -10.44 -9.37 3.21
CA ALA A 72 -9.08 -8.91 2.98
C ALA A 72 -8.97 -7.40 3.11
N GLU A 73 -7.76 -6.93 3.43
CA GLU A 73 -7.41 -5.53 3.37
C GLU A 73 -6.79 -5.23 2.02
N ILE A 74 -7.24 -4.15 1.39
CA ILE A 74 -6.74 -3.74 0.08
C ILE A 74 -6.24 -2.31 0.20
N VAL A 75 -5.03 -2.10 -0.30
CA VAL A 75 -4.35 -0.81 -0.31
C VAL A 75 -4.14 -0.37 -1.74
N VAL A 76 -4.50 0.87 -2.06
CA VAL A 76 -4.50 1.35 -3.44
C VAL A 76 -4.01 2.79 -3.54
N ILE A 77 -3.18 3.05 -4.56
CA ILE A 77 -2.87 4.42 -4.98
C ILE A 77 -3.83 4.82 -6.10
N GLY A 78 -4.76 5.71 -5.79
CA GLY A 78 -5.67 6.31 -6.75
C GLY A 78 -5.23 7.70 -7.20
N LYS A 79 -6.10 8.35 -7.99
CA LYS A 79 -5.86 9.71 -8.52
C LYS A 79 -5.77 10.76 -7.41
N LYS A 80 -6.47 10.54 -6.29
CA LYS A 80 -6.48 11.47 -5.16
C LYS A 80 -5.12 11.46 -4.45
N GLU A 81 -4.60 10.28 -4.20
CA GLU A 81 -3.33 10.03 -3.51
C GLU A 81 -2.17 10.64 -4.30
N CYS A 82 -2.15 10.46 -5.63
CA CYS A 82 -1.16 11.10 -6.51
C CYS A 82 -1.20 12.63 -6.42
N ARG A 83 -2.37 13.24 -6.24
CA ARG A 83 -2.53 14.71 -6.16
C ARG A 83 -2.16 15.28 -4.79
N SER A 84 -2.43 14.54 -3.71
CA SER A 84 -2.21 15.00 -2.34
C SER A 84 -0.82 14.66 -1.79
N SER A 85 -0.08 13.79 -2.47
CA SER A 85 1.25 13.36 -2.07
C SER A 85 2.30 14.44 -2.35
N LYS A 86 3.31 14.53 -1.48
CA LYS A 86 4.52 15.35 -1.72
C LYS A 86 5.50 14.70 -2.69
N PHE A 87 5.32 13.42 -2.97
CA PHE A 87 6.12 12.63 -3.90
C PHE A 87 5.31 12.29 -5.14
N ASP A 88 5.97 12.17 -6.29
CA ASP A 88 5.31 11.70 -7.50
C ASP A 88 4.95 10.21 -7.39
N LEU A 89 3.66 9.95 -7.17
CA LEU A 89 3.09 8.60 -7.13
C LEU A 89 2.47 8.19 -8.47
N THR A 90 2.57 9.04 -9.50
CA THR A 90 2.00 8.77 -10.82
C THR A 90 2.46 7.43 -11.42
N PRO A 91 3.75 7.01 -11.29
CA PRO A 91 4.20 5.71 -11.78
C PRO A 91 3.48 4.52 -11.13
N TYR A 92 3.02 4.69 -9.88
CA TYR A 92 2.42 3.64 -9.07
C TYR A 92 0.89 3.71 -9.02
N ARG A 93 0.31 4.63 -9.80
CA ARG A 93 -1.14 4.81 -9.86
C ARG A 93 -1.84 3.55 -10.35
N GLY A 94 -2.84 3.15 -9.59
CA GLY A 94 -3.62 1.94 -9.86
C GLY A 94 -2.91 0.67 -9.42
N ILE A 95 -1.84 0.73 -8.61
CA ILE A 95 -1.37 -0.47 -7.92
C ILE A 95 -2.32 -0.78 -6.77
N HIS A 96 -2.74 -2.04 -6.72
CA HIS A 96 -3.53 -2.64 -5.65
C HIS A 96 -2.69 -3.69 -4.95
N VAL A 97 -2.60 -3.60 -3.62
CA VAL A 97 -1.96 -4.59 -2.76
C VAL A 97 -3.05 -5.21 -1.90
N VAL A 98 -3.17 -6.53 -1.96
CA VAL A 98 -4.14 -7.29 -1.16
C VAL A 98 -3.39 -8.00 -0.05
N ILE A 99 -3.84 -7.74 1.17
CA ILE A 99 -3.29 -8.24 2.41
C ILE A 99 -4.36 -9.08 3.10
N SER A 100 -3.99 -10.25 3.58
CA SER A 100 -4.80 -11.03 4.50
C SER A 100 -3.89 -11.58 5.58
N GLU A 101 -4.36 -11.57 6.82
CA GLU A 101 -3.61 -12.10 7.97
C GLU A 101 -2.17 -11.53 8.05
N GLY A 102 -2.00 -10.24 7.71
CA GLY A 102 -0.69 -9.57 7.71
C GLY A 102 0.24 -9.96 6.55
N LYS A 103 -0.14 -10.86 5.65
CA LYS A 103 0.66 -11.27 4.48
C LYS A 103 0.12 -10.68 3.18
N ILE A 104 1.03 -10.32 2.28
CA ILE A 104 0.67 -9.88 0.93
C ILE A 104 0.38 -11.12 0.10
N ILE A 105 -0.91 -11.34 -0.18
CA ILE A 105 -1.37 -12.47 -0.99
C ILE A 105 -1.20 -12.15 -2.47
N THR A 106 -1.55 -10.94 -2.89
CA THR A 106 -1.41 -10.55 -4.29
C THR A 106 -1.21 -9.06 -4.48
N ALA A 107 -0.55 -8.70 -5.56
CA ALA A 107 -0.48 -7.34 -6.06
C ALA A 107 -0.88 -7.33 -7.54
N TYR A 108 -1.64 -6.31 -7.95
CA TYR A 108 -2.05 -6.14 -9.33
C TYR A 108 -2.15 -4.67 -9.69
N THR A 109 -2.15 -4.38 -10.99
CA THR A 109 -2.39 -3.05 -11.52
C THR A 109 -3.80 -2.98 -12.10
N ASN A 110 -4.53 -1.95 -11.72
CA ASN A 110 -5.81 -1.59 -12.29
C ASN A 110 -5.94 -0.06 -12.33
N LYS A 111 -5.79 0.51 -13.53
CA LYS A 111 -5.86 1.97 -13.76
C LYS A 111 -7.30 2.48 -13.91
N SER A 112 -8.29 1.61 -14.13
CA SER A 112 -9.69 1.98 -14.33
C SER A 112 -10.51 1.99 -13.04
N VAL A 113 -9.91 1.60 -11.91
CA VAL A 113 -10.60 1.64 -10.61
C VAL A 113 -10.95 3.08 -10.24
N GLN A 114 -12.25 3.32 -10.13
CA GLN A 114 -12.82 4.45 -9.40
C GLN A 114 -13.21 3.91 -8.03
N LEU A 115 -12.37 4.13 -7.01
CA LEU A 115 -12.76 3.85 -5.62
C LEU A 115 -13.91 4.81 -5.27
N ARG A 116 -15.15 4.33 -5.39
CA ARG A 116 -16.32 5.04 -4.86
C ARG A 116 -16.28 4.90 -3.35
N TYR A 117 -15.91 5.99 -2.69
CA TYR A 117 -15.93 6.09 -1.24
C TYR A 117 -17.38 5.98 -0.78
N ARG A 118 -17.78 4.85 -0.20
CA ARG A 118 -19.04 4.77 0.53
C ARG A 118 -18.79 5.52 1.84
N ARG A 119 -19.18 6.80 1.87
CA ARG A 119 -19.08 7.68 3.05
C ARG A 119 -19.91 7.15 4.19
#